data_AF-A0A8C2J1L5-F1
#
_entry.id   AF-A0A8C2J1L5-F1
#
_cell.length_a   1.000
_cell.length_b   1.000
_cell.length_c   1.000
_cell.angle_alpha   90.00
_cell.angle_beta   90.00
_cell.angle_gamma   90.00
#
_symmetry.space_group_name_H-M   'P 1'
#
loop_
_entity.id
_entity.type
_entity.pdbx_description
1 polymer ?
#
loop_
_entity_poly.entity_id
_entity_poly.type
_entity_poly.pdbx_seq_one_letter_code
_entity_poly.pdbx_strand_id
1 'polypeptide(L)'
;MSTELILNKHCIAKSIGTPPSDEKDIKTIPLFIPGVDLPKGSVIGIDILRISPLDGAQLLSHHDITEPSTHMALERLLPEARADVILSDMAPNASGLRELDHERLVTMCLSVLDLADKVLRPGGSLICKYWDGALAHKLQQRLSSMFQDVKTVKPRASRKESPELFFLARMFRIR
;
A
#
# COMPACT_ATOMS: atom_id res chain seq x y z
N MET A 1 11.49 5.69 4.04
CA MET A 1 10.47 4.89 4.73
C MET A 1 9.34 4.69 3.74
N SER A 2 9.06 3.44 3.39
CA SER A 2 8.20 3.06 2.27
C SER A 2 7.23 2.01 2.79
N THR A 3 6.15 2.48 3.39
CA THR A 3 5.19 1.64 4.10
C THR A 3 3.91 1.48 3.30
N GLU A 4 3.35 0.28 3.34
CA GLU A 4 2.10 -0.06 2.67
C GLU A 4 1.08 -0.66 3.63
N LEU A 5 -0.18 -0.32 3.39
CA LEU A 5 -1.29 -0.69 4.25
C LEU A 5 -2.48 -1.14 3.38
N ILE A 6 -2.93 -2.37 3.60
CA ILE A 6 -4.14 -2.93 3.01
C ILE A 6 -5.20 -2.99 4.10
N LEU A 7 -6.38 -2.39 3.87
CA LEU A 7 -7.43 -2.18 4.86
C LEU A 7 -8.71 -2.94 4.48
N ASN A 8 -9.36 -3.55 5.48
CA ASN A 8 -10.68 -4.19 5.37
C ASN A 8 -11.66 -3.60 6.41
N LYS A 9 -12.84 -3.14 5.95
CA LYS A 9 -13.86 -2.27 6.58
C LYS A 9 -13.49 -1.56 7.90
N HIS A 10 -13.33 -0.24 7.81
CA HIS A 10 -13.19 0.74 8.91
C HIS A 10 -11.97 0.54 9.82
N CYS A 11 -10.79 0.95 9.35
CA CYS A 11 -9.66 1.27 10.23
C CYS A 11 -8.65 2.22 9.58
N ILE A 12 -7.90 2.92 10.43
CA ILE A 12 -7.02 4.05 10.15
C ILE A 12 -5.64 3.52 9.72
N ALA A 13 -5.22 3.86 8.51
CA ALA A 13 -3.83 3.68 8.09
C ALA A 13 -2.95 4.73 8.80
N LYS A 14 -2.07 4.28 9.70
CA LYS A 14 -1.03 5.11 10.31
C LYS A 14 0.31 4.73 9.68
N SER A 15 1.03 5.69 9.13
CA SER A 15 2.44 5.53 8.74
C SER A 15 3.22 4.91 9.91
N ILE A 16 3.74 3.70 9.72
CA ILE A 16 4.46 2.96 10.77
C ILE A 16 5.94 3.29 10.56
N GLY A 17 6.44 4.27 11.31
CA GLY A 17 7.86 4.57 11.37
C GLY A 17 8.63 3.52 12.17
N THR A 18 9.92 3.38 11.90
CA THR A 18 10.86 2.56 12.68
C THR A 18 10.83 2.94 14.17
N PRO A 19 10.79 1.97 15.11
CA PRO A 19 10.94 2.27 16.54
C PRO A 19 12.37 2.73 16.86
N PRO A 20 12.58 3.48 17.96
CA PRO A 20 13.92 3.71 18.51
C PRO A 20 14.60 2.38 18.89
N SER A 21 15.93 2.38 18.87
CA SER A 21 16.83 1.21 18.94
C SER A 21 16.72 0.33 20.20
N ASP A 22 15.94 0.73 21.19
CA ASP A 22 16.04 0.18 22.55
C ASP A 22 14.67 -0.22 23.09
N GLU A 23 14.10 -1.30 22.57
CA GLU A 23 12.99 -2.00 23.24
C GLU A 23 13.16 -3.51 23.09
N LYS A 24 14.02 -4.05 23.96
CA LYS A 24 14.08 -5.48 24.30
C LYS A 24 12.89 -5.77 25.20
N ASP A 25 11.77 -6.20 24.64
CA ASP A 25 10.72 -7.04 25.27
C ASP A 25 9.44 -6.93 24.45
N ILE A 26 9.41 -7.55 23.27
CA ILE A 26 8.17 -7.65 22.49
C ILE A 26 7.75 -9.11 22.48
N LYS A 27 6.74 -9.39 23.31
CA LYS A 27 5.96 -10.63 23.27
C LYS A 27 5.52 -10.89 21.83
N THR A 28 5.91 -12.02 21.28
CA THR A 28 5.49 -12.52 19.97
C THR A 28 3.97 -12.67 19.95
N ILE A 29 3.26 -11.69 19.41
CA ILE A 29 1.84 -11.79 19.06
C ILE A 29 1.76 -12.74 17.86
N PRO A 30 0.86 -13.73 17.84
CA PRO A 30 1.04 -14.92 17.02
C PRO A 30 1.08 -14.58 15.53
N LEU A 31 2.11 -15.13 14.90
CA LEU A 31 2.21 -15.39 13.48
C LEU A 31 0.91 -16.08 13.03
N PHE A 32 0.20 -15.46 12.09
CA PHE A 32 -0.82 -16.01 11.18
C PHE A 32 -1.43 -17.38 11.53
N ILE A 33 -2.76 -17.43 11.64
CA ILE A 33 -3.54 -18.68 11.62
C ILE A 33 -4.28 -18.78 10.26
N PRO A 34 -3.87 -19.68 9.34
CA PRO A 34 -4.57 -19.89 8.08
C PRO A 34 -6.02 -20.33 8.30
N GLY A 35 -6.96 -19.76 7.53
CA GLY A 35 -8.37 -20.13 7.54
C GLY A 35 -9.26 -19.39 8.55
N VAL A 36 -8.76 -18.32 9.18
CA VAL A 36 -9.56 -17.48 10.08
C VAL A 36 -10.06 -16.23 9.32
N ASP A 37 -11.38 -16.02 9.32
CA ASP A 37 -11.98 -14.77 8.83
C ASP A 37 -11.44 -13.59 9.65
N LEU A 38 -10.86 -12.61 8.94
CA LEU A 38 -10.38 -11.38 9.58
C LEU A 38 -11.57 -10.58 10.15
N PRO A 39 -11.51 -10.11 11.41
CA PRO A 39 -12.57 -9.27 11.95
C PRO A 39 -12.71 -7.99 11.11
N LYS A 40 -13.92 -7.43 11.05
CA LYS A 40 -14.14 -6.10 10.46
C LYS A 40 -13.21 -5.10 11.15
N GLY A 41 -12.51 -4.29 10.38
CA GLY A 41 -11.53 -3.32 10.88
C GLY A 41 -10.09 -3.84 10.87
N SER A 42 -9.83 -4.98 10.22
CA SER A 42 -8.48 -5.53 10.13
C SER A 42 -7.57 -4.72 9.21
N VAL A 43 -6.31 -4.58 9.62
CA VAL A 43 -5.23 -3.94 8.87
C VAL A 43 -4.17 -4.99 8.55
N ILE A 44 -3.71 -5.02 7.31
CA ILE A 44 -2.52 -5.76 6.90
C ILE A 44 -1.46 -4.74 6.48
N GLY A 45 -0.37 -4.67 7.23
CA GLY A 45 0.78 -3.81 6.93
C GLY A 45 1.90 -4.62 6.27
N ILE A 46 2.58 -4.00 5.31
CA ILE A 46 3.67 -4.61 4.55
C ILE A 46 4.79 -3.59 4.45
N ASP A 47 6.01 -4.03 4.71
CA ASP A 47 7.20 -3.21 4.55
C ASP A 47 8.41 -4.12 4.30
N ILE A 48 9.35 -3.62 3.50
CA ILE A 48 10.65 -4.26 3.27
C ILE A 48 11.50 -4.23 4.54
N LEU A 49 11.25 -3.28 5.43
CA LEU A 49 11.86 -3.16 6.73
C LEU A 49 11.06 -3.92 7.80
N ARG A 50 11.69 -4.11 8.95
CA ARG A 50 11.00 -4.65 10.12
C ARG A 50 9.98 -3.65 10.63
N ILE A 51 8.75 -4.12 10.84
CA ILE A 51 7.69 -3.34 11.48
C ILE A 51 7.50 -3.88 12.90
N SER A 52 7.40 -2.98 13.89
CA SER A 52 7.02 -3.39 15.25
C SER A 52 5.60 -3.95 15.25
N PRO A 53 5.34 -5.04 15.99
CA PRO A 53 3.99 -5.54 16.21
C PRO A 53 3.04 -4.42 16.64
N LEU A 54 1.87 -4.38 16.00
CA LEU A 54 0.82 -3.41 16.29
C LEU A 54 -0.48 -4.17 16.57
N ASP A 55 -1.04 -3.97 17.75
CA ASP A 55 -2.28 -4.62 18.16
C ASP A 55 -3.40 -4.38 17.15
N GLY A 56 -4.06 -5.46 16.73
CA GLY A 56 -5.14 -5.42 15.73
C GLY A 56 -4.68 -5.31 14.28
N ALA A 57 -3.37 -5.28 14.01
CA ALA A 57 -2.82 -5.33 12.66
C ALA A 57 -2.01 -6.61 12.45
N GLN A 58 -2.16 -7.22 11.27
CA GLN A 58 -1.24 -8.24 10.78
C GLN A 58 -0.12 -7.56 10.01
N LEU A 59 1.13 -7.88 10.31
CA LEU A 59 2.29 -7.21 9.72
C LEU A 59 3.20 -8.21 9.02
N LEU A 60 3.40 -8.02 7.72
CA LEU A 60 4.36 -8.74 6.90
C LEU A 60 5.64 -7.90 6.78
N SER A 61 6.54 -8.11 7.73
CA SER A 61 7.89 -7.51 7.68
C SER A 61 8.77 -8.22 6.65
N HIS A 62 9.73 -7.51 6.09
CA HIS A 62 10.70 -8.04 5.11
C HIS A 62 10.05 -8.59 3.83
N HIS A 63 8.91 -8.04 3.46
CA HIS A 63 8.22 -8.38 2.22
C HIS A 63 8.28 -7.19 1.27
N ASP A 64 8.63 -7.46 0.01
CA ASP A 64 8.61 -6.48 -1.06
C ASP A 64 7.35 -6.68 -1.91
N ILE A 65 6.55 -5.64 -2.07
CA ILE A 65 5.30 -5.71 -2.83
C ILE A 65 5.52 -5.89 -4.34
N THR A 66 6.72 -5.63 -4.82
CA THR A 66 7.08 -5.89 -6.22
C THR A 66 7.34 -7.38 -6.46
N GLU A 67 7.53 -8.17 -5.40
CA GLU A 67 7.80 -9.60 -5.48
C GLU A 67 6.51 -10.43 -5.59
N PRO A 68 6.45 -11.39 -6.53
CA PRO A 68 5.30 -12.30 -6.67
C PRO A 68 4.99 -13.12 -5.41
N SER A 69 6.01 -13.42 -4.60
CA SER A 69 5.86 -14.15 -3.33
C SER A 69 4.99 -13.39 -2.33
N THR A 70 5.15 -12.07 -2.24
CA THR A 70 4.33 -11.19 -1.40
C THR A 70 2.89 -11.16 -1.90
N HIS A 71 2.67 -11.08 -3.21
CA HIS A 71 1.32 -11.14 -3.78
C HIS A 71 0.61 -12.44 -3.42
N MET A 72 1.28 -13.58 -3.60
CA MET A 72 0.73 -14.88 -3.22
C MET A 72 0.42 -14.98 -1.72
N ALA A 73 1.27 -14.39 -0.86
CA ALA A 73 1.00 -14.34 0.58
C ALA A 73 -0.27 -13.52 0.88
N LEU A 74 -0.44 -12.38 0.22
CA LEU A 74 -1.61 -11.52 0.39
C LEU A 74 -2.90 -12.12 -0.15
N GLU A 75 -2.84 -12.78 -1.30
CA GLU A 75 -3.98 -13.51 -1.86
C GLU A 75 -4.46 -14.61 -0.91
N ARG A 76 -3.53 -15.29 -0.21
CA ARG A 76 -3.86 -16.28 0.82
C ARG A 76 -4.43 -15.64 2.09
N LEU A 77 -3.98 -14.43 2.44
CA LEU A 77 -4.48 -13.67 3.61
C LEU A 77 -5.84 -13.02 3.36
N LEU A 78 -6.14 -12.71 2.09
CA LEU A 78 -7.35 -12.03 1.64
C LEU A 78 -8.04 -12.85 0.54
N PRO A 79 -8.51 -14.07 0.84
CA PRO A 79 -9.23 -14.87 -0.14
C PRO A 79 -10.49 -14.13 -0.62
N GLU A 80 -10.86 -14.34 -1.89
CA GLU A 80 -12.06 -13.77 -2.53
C GLU A 80 -12.04 -12.23 -2.70
N ALA A 81 -10.86 -11.63 -2.84
CA ALA A 81 -10.70 -10.19 -3.11
C ALA A 81 -11.44 -9.32 -2.09
N ARG A 82 -11.09 -9.44 -0.81
CA ARG A 82 -11.81 -8.81 0.31
C ARG A 82 -11.24 -7.46 0.77
N ALA A 83 -10.21 -6.92 0.13
CA ALA A 83 -9.69 -5.59 0.52
C ALA A 83 -10.68 -4.49 0.12
N ASP A 84 -10.99 -3.60 1.07
CA ASP A 84 -11.79 -2.40 0.83
C ASP A 84 -10.94 -1.29 0.22
N VAL A 85 -9.75 -1.11 0.79
CA VAL A 85 -8.84 -0.02 0.47
C VAL A 85 -7.41 -0.52 0.44
N ILE A 86 -6.66 -0.11 -0.57
CA ILE A 86 -5.20 -0.21 -0.59
C ILE A 86 -4.63 1.20 -0.43
N LEU A 87 -3.69 1.37 0.49
CA LEU A 87 -2.94 2.59 0.69
C LEU A 87 -1.44 2.30 0.53
N SER A 88 -0.82 2.94 -0.45
CA SER A 88 0.61 2.84 -0.69
C SER A 88 1.26 4.21 -0.52
N ASP A 89 2.14 4.33 0.47
CA ASP A 89 3.00 5.49 0.70
C ASP A 89 4.45 5.16 0.32
N MET A 90 4.63 4.28 -0.66
CA MET A 90 5.95 3.87 -1.11
C MET A 90 6.72 5.01 -1.77
N ALA A 91 8.04 4.99 -1.55
CA ALA A 91 9.00 5.76 -2.32
C ALA A 91 10.25 4.90 -2.57
N PRO A 92 10.90 5.01 -3.73
CA PRO A 92 12.21 4.39 -3.91
C PRO A 92 13.26 5.09 -3.05
N ASN A 93 14.36 4.38 -2.78
CA ASN A 93 15.56 5.04 -2.26
C ASN A 93 16.04 6.06 -3.30
N ALA A 94 16.24 7.30 -2.86
CA ALA A 94 16.68 8.38 -3.73
C ALA A 94 18.08 8.07 -4.26
N SER A 95 18.20 7.96 -5.59
CA SER A 95 19.49 7.87 -6.27
C SER A 95 20.12 9.24 -6.50
N GLY A 96 19.34 10.30 -6.36
CA GLY A 96 19.71 11.67 -6.74
C GLY A 96 19.43 11.98 -8.21
N LEU A 97 19.05 10.99 -9.01
CA LEU A 97 18.62 11.15 -10.39
C LEU A 97 17.09 11.15 -10.45
N ARG A 98 16.51 12.34 -10.55
CA ARG A 98 15.05 12.55 -10.46
C ARG A 98 14.24 11.70 -11.44
N GLU A 99 14.72 11.54 -12.67
CA GLU A 99 14.04 10.74 -13.70
C GLU A 99 14.03 9.26 -13.34
N LEU A 100 15.17 8.72 -12.91
CA LEU A 100 15.28 7.32 -12.48
C LEU A 100 14.43 7.05 -11.24
N ASP A 101 14.45 7.97 -10.27
CA ASP A 101 13.64 7.87 -9.05
C ASP A 101 12.13 7.94 -9.39
N HIS A 102 11.73 8.75 -10.37
CA HIS A 102 10.36 8.81 -10.89
C HIS A 102 9.94 7.49 -11.55
N GLU A 103 10.77 6.93 -12.43
CA GLU A 103 10.48 5.65 -13.09
C GLU A 103 10.35 4.49 -12.10
N ARG A 104 11.21 4.46 -11.07
CA ARG A 104 11.12 3.47 -9.99
C ARG A 104 9.81 3.60 -9.22
N LEU A 105 9.43 4.82 -8.83
CA LEU A 105 8.17 5.05 -8.12
C LEU A 105 6.95 4.61 -8.96
N VAL A 106 6.95 4.94 -10.25
CA VAL A 106 5.87 4.52 -11.16
C VAL A 106 5.81 3.00 -11.27
N THR A 107 6.96 2.33 -11.35
CA THR A 107 7.04 0.85 -11.40
C THR A 107 6.46 0.23 -10.14
N MET A 108 6.82 0.76 -8.96
CA MET A 108 6.24 0.32 -7.69
C MET A 108 4.72 0.52 -7.65
N CYS A 109 4.21 1.67 -8.13
CA CYS A 109 2.77 1.91 -8.23
C CYS A 109 2.05 0.91 -9.16
N LEU A 110 2.70 0.49 -10.25
CA LEU A 110 2.16 -0.53 -11.15
C LEU A 110 2.06 -1.89 -10.46
N SER A 111 3.06 -2.28 -9.65
CA SER A 111 2.98 -3.51 -8.83
C SER A 111 1.82 -3.49 -7.84
N VAL A 112 1.52 -2.32 -7.24
CA VAL A 112 0.34 -2.16 -6.36
C VAL A 112 -0.96 -2.30 -7.15
N LEU A 113 -1.01 -1.84 -8.41
CA LEU A 113 -2.17 -2.03 -9.26
C LEU A 113 -2.37 -3.50 -9.65
N ASP A 114 -1.28 -4.21 -9.92
CA ASP A 114 -1.34 -5.65 -10.19
C ASP A 114 -1.82 -6.42 -8.95
N LEU A 115 -1.43 -6.00 -7.74
CA LEU A 115 -1.99 -6.53 -6.50
C LEU A 115 -3.47 -6.20 -6.36
N ALA A 116 -3.88 -4.96 -6.67
CA ALA A 116 -5.27 -4.52 -6.56
C ALA A 116 -6.21 -5.39 -7.41
N ASP A 117 -5.77 -5.82 -8.60
CA ASP A 117 -6.51 -6.74 -9.47
C ASP A 117 -6.85 -8.08 -8.81
N LYS A 118 -6.08 -8.48 -7.79
CA LYS A 118 -6.20 -9.78 -7.12
C LYS A 118 -6.89 -9.71 -5.77
N VAL A 119 -6.67 -8.63 -5.02
CA VAL A 119 -7.14 -8.55 -3.61
C VAL A 119 -8.20 -7.47 -3.38
N LEU A 120 -8.34 -6.49 -4.27
CA LEU A 120 -9.28 -5.39 -4.08
C LEU A 120 -10.69 -5.82 -4.50
N ARG A 121 -11.65 -5.60 -3.60
CA ARG A 121 -13.04 -5.96 -3.89
C ARG A 121 -13.65 -5.02 -4.92
N PRO A 122 -14.71 -5.46 -5.63
CA PRO A 122 -15.55 -4.57 -6.43
C PRO A 122 -16.04 -3.34 -5.64
N GLY A 123 -15.88 -2.16 -6.22
CA GLY A 123 -16.22 -0.90 -5.55
C GLY A 123 -15.18 -0.41 -4.52
N GLY A 124 -14.07 -1.14 -4.34
CA GLY A 124 -12.95 -0.74 -3.48
C GLY A 124 -12.23 0.51 -3.96
N SER A 125 -11.27 0.98 -3.17
CA SER A 125 -10.47 2.18 -3.47
C SER A 125 -8.97 1.92 -3.33
N LEU A 126 -8.18 2.70 -4.07
CA LEU A 126 -6.73 2.69 -3.99
C LEU A 126 -6.25 4.12 -3.81
N ILE A 127 -5.30 4.31 -2.89
CA ILE A 127 -4.58 5.55 -2.69
C ILE A 127 -3.09 5.22 -2.87
N CYS A 128 -2.42 5.85 -3.82
CA CYS A 128 -0.98 5.67 -4.01
C CYS A 128 -0.26 7.00 -4.12
N LYS A 129 0.86 7.11 -3.40
CA LYS A 129 1.80 8.23 -3.55
C LYS A 129 2.44 8.18 -4.92
N TYR A 130 2.60 9.34 -5.54
CA TYR A 130 3.40 9.51 -6.73
C TYR A 130 4.11 10.87 -6.72
N TRP A 131 5.09 11.03 -7.60
CA TRP A 131 5.69 12.32 -7.92
C TRP A 131 5.26 12.72 -9.32
N ASP A 132 5.03 14.01 -9.53
CA ASP A 132 4.73 14.50 -10.87
C ASP A 132 5.94 14.32 -11.80
N GLY A 133 5.69 13.96 -13.04
CA GLY A 133 6.74 13.59 -13.99
C GLY A 133 6.20 12.93 -15.26
N ALA A 134 7.12 12.59 -16.18
CA ALA A 134 6.78 12.19 -17.55
C ALA A 134 5.80 11.00 -17.65
N LEU A 135 5.88 10.05 -16.70
CA LEU A 135 5.03 8.85 -16.68
C LEU A 135 3.75 8.99 -15.83
N ALA A 136 3.54 10.11 -15.14
CA ALA A 136 2.39 10.29 -14.25
C ALA A 136 1.06 10.15 -15.01
N HIS A 137 0.96 10.72 -16.22
CA HIS A 137 -0.23 10.60 -17.05
C HIS A 137 -0.52 9.15 -17.46
N LYS A 138 0.51 8.37 -17.80
CA LYS A 138 0.37 6.95 -18.15
C LYS A 138 -0.13 6.13 -16.96
N LEU A 139 0.38 6.41 -15.75
CA LEU A 139 -0.11 5.79 -14.52
C LEU A 139 -1.57 6.16 -14.26
N GLN A 140 -1.95 7.43 -14.44
CA GLN A 140 -3.34 7.88 -14.29
C GLN A 140 -4.28 7.19 -15.30
N GLN A 141 -3.86 7.01 -16.56
CA GLN A 141 -4.62 6.27 -17.56
C GLN A 141 -4.84 4.81 -17.16
N ARG A 142 -3.80 4.14 -16.63
CA ARG A 142 -3.93 2.78 -16.10
C ARG A 142 -4.88 2.70 -14.91
N LEU A 143 -4.82 3.67 -13.99
CA LEU A 143 -5.81 3.78 -12.91
C LEU A 143 -7.23 3.98 -13.48
N SER A 144 -7.38 4.83 -14.49
CA SER A 144 -8.70 5.18 -15.07
C SER A 144 -9.33 4.02 -15.86
N SER A 145 -8.53 3.04 -16.29
CA SER A 145 -9.06 1.81 -16.88
C SER A 145 -9.60 0.83 -15.83
N MET A 146 -9.06 0.88 -14.60
CA MET A 146 -9.40 -0.02 -13.49
C MET A 146 -10.44 0.56 -12.53
N PHE A 147 -10.57 1.88 -12.43
CA PHE A 147 -11.43 2.58 -11.48
C PHE A 147 -12.42 3.52 -12.19
N GLN A 148 -13.55 3.83 -11.57
CA GLN A 148 -14.53 4.77 -12.17
C GLN A 148 -14.13 6.24 -11.94
N ASP A 149 -13.48 6.56 -10.83
CA ASP A 149 -13.11 7.92 -10.45
C ASP A 149 -11.65 7.96 -10.02
N VAL A 150 -10.82 8.77 -10.68
CA VAL A 150 -9.39 8.93 -10.37
C VAL A 150 -9.06 10.41 -10.27
N LYS A 151 -8.55 10.84 -9.11
CA LYS A 151 -8.21 12.23 -8.83
C LYS A 151 -6.85 12.36 -8.19
N THR A 152 -6.15 13.44 -8.48
CA THR A 152 -4.96 13.85 -7.74
C THR A 152 -5.37 14.54 -6.43
N VAL A 153 -4.72 14.18 -5.34
CA VAL A 153 -4.92 14.73 -4.01
C VAL A 153 -3.57 15.14 -3.43
N LYS A 154 -3.49 16.37 -2.90
CA LYS A 154 -2.38 16.82 -2.06
C LYS A 154 -2.86 16.89 -0.60
N PRO A 155 -2.31 16.08 0.32
CA PRO A 155 -2.74 16.08 1.71
C PRO A 155 -2.50 17.45 2.35
N ARG A 156 -3.47 17.94 3.14
CA ARG A 156 -3.31 19.20 3.92
C ARG A 156 -2.15 19.14 4.91
N ALA A 157 -1.82 17.95 5.39
CA ALA A 157 -0.70 17.70 6.30
C ALA A 157 0.66 17.68 5.59
N SER A 158 0.70 17.63 4.24
CA SER A 158 1.94 17.70 3.49
C SER A 158 2.44 19.15 3.45
N ARG A 159 3.75 19.35 3.66
CA ARG A 159 4.37 20.67 3.55
C ARG A 159 4.16 21.19 2.12
N LYS A 160 3.95 22.51 1.95
CA LYS A 160 3.74 23.10 0.62
C LYS A 160 4.84 22.73 -0.38
N GLU A 161 6.07 22.65 0.13
CA GLU A 161 7.29 22.39 -0.65
C GLU A 161 7.52 20.89 -0.94
N SER A 162 6.74 19.99 -0.31
CA SER A 162 6.84 18.57 -0.62
C SER A 162 6.34 18.32 -2.06
N PRO A 163 7.08 17.57 -2.89
CA PRO A 163 6.62 17.16 -4.22
C PRO A 163 5.55 16.07 -4.17
N GLU A 164 5.17 15.59 -2.98
CA GLU A 164 4.28 14.45 -2.82
C GLU A 164 2.85 14.76 -3.25
N LEU A 165 2.37 13.95 -4.18
CA LEU A 165 1.00 13.88 -4.64
C LEU A 165 0.49 12.46 -4.43
N PHE A 166 -0.83 12.32 -4.36
CA PHE A 166 -1.47 11.02 -4.26
C PHE A 166 -2.53 10.90 -5.35
N PHE A 167 -2.63 9.73 -5.98
CA PHE A 167 -3.84 9.39 -6.71
C PHE A 167 -4.84 8.77 -5.74
N LEU A 168 -6.05 9.31 -5.71
CA LEU A 168 -7.23 8.68 -5.12
C LEU A 168 -8.05 8.06 -6.25
N ALA A 169 -8.03 6.73 -6.32
CA ALA A 169 -8.80 5.94 -7.27
C ALA A 169 -9.93 5.21 -6.54
N ARG A 170 -11.16 5.36 -7.03
CA ARG A 170 -12.39 4.88 -6.36
C ARG A 170 -13.25 4.08 -7.30
N MET A 171 -14.09 3.23 -6.69
CA MET A 171 -15.01 2.34 -7.40
C MET A 171 -14.27 1.41 -8.35
N PHE A 172 -13.45 0.52 -7.77
CA PHE A 172 -12.77 -0.53 -8.52
C PHE A 172 -13.75 -1.34 -9.37
N ARG A 173 -13.45 -1.51 -10.65
CA ARG A 173 -14.31 -2.18 -11.63
C ARG A 173 -14.15 -3.69 -11.56
N ILE A 174 -15.25 -4.42 -11.75
CA ILE A 174 -15.22 -5.87 -11.95
C ILE A 174 -14.77 -6.13 -13.39
N ARG A 175 -13.81 -7.04 -13.59
CA ARG A 175 -13.50 -7.56 -14.93
C ARG A 175 -14.43 -8.70 -15.29
#